data_AF-A0A8T5PZ24-F1
#
_entry.id   AF-A0A8T5PZ24-F1
#
_cell.length_a   1.000
_cell.length_b   1.000
_cell.length_c   1.000
_cell.angle_alpha   90.00
_cell.angle_beta   90.00
_cell.angle_gamma   90.00
#
_symmetry.space_group_name_H-M   'P 1'
#
loop_
_entity.id
_entity.type
_entity.pdbx_description
1 polymer ?
#
loop_
_entity_poly.entity_id
_entity_poly.type
_entity_poly.pdbx_seq_one_letter_code
_entity_poly.pdbx_strand_id
1 'polypeptide(L)' 'MQEFIGMVCISDKGQIAIPIDFRRELNIKTGDRFIIMKRKDNAGVVLLKTEKMNS' A
#
# COMPACT_ATOMS: atom_id res chain seq x y z
N MET A 1 13.10 0.66 10.74
CA MET A 1 12.18 -0.10 11.61
C MET A 1 10.81 -0.07 10.93
N GLN A 2 10.12 -1.20 10.80
CA GLN A 2 8.76 -1.21 10.24
C GLN A 2 7.79 -0.96 11.38
N GLU A 3 7.06 0.15 11.35
CA GLU A 3 6.01 0.40 12.34
C GLU A 3 4.74 -0.37 11.96
N PHE A 4 4.11 -0.99 12.96
CA PHE A 4 2.82 -1.65 12.78
C PHE A 4 1.72 -0.60 12.83
N ILE A 5 0.97 -0.49 11.74
CA ILE A 5 -0.06 0.56 11.56
C ILE A 5 -1.48 0.00 11.77
N GLY A 6 -1.66 -1.30 11.57
CA GLY A 6 -2.94 -1.97 11.72
C GLY A 6 -3.12 -3.15 10.77
N MET A 7 -4.30 -3.75 10.83
CA MET A 7 -4.72 -4.86 9.97
C MET A 7 -5.95 -4.44 9.17
N VAL A 8 -6.00 -4.83 7.90
CA VAL A 8 -7.14 -4.58 7.01
C VAL A 8 -7.55 -5.87 6.30
N CYS A 9 -8.82 -6.00 5.98
CA CYS A 9 -9.34 -7.12 5.21
C CYS A 9 -9.58 -6.71 3.76
N ILE A 10 -9.58 -7.70 2.87
CA ILE A 10 -10.01 -7.53 1.48
C ILE A 10 -11.54 -7.40 1.49
N SER A 11 -12.05 -6.35 0.86
CA SER A 11 -13.49 -6.17 0.64
C SER A 11 -14.06 -7.22 -0.32
N ASP A 12 -15.38 -7.31 -0.38
CA ASP A 12 -16.12 -8.12 -1.36
C ASP A 12 -15.71 -7.85 -2.83
N LYS A 13 -15.25 -6.63 -3.12
CA LYS A 13 -14.75 -6.21 -4.44
C LYS A 13 -13.27 -6.48 -4.68
N GLY A 14 -12.58 -7.17 -3.77
CA GLY A 14 -11.15 -7.44 -3.91
C GLY A 14 -10.23 -6.24 -3.59
N GLN A 15 -10.77 -5.17 -2.99
CA GLN A 15 -10.02 -3.95 -2.68
C GLN A 15 -9.59 -3.92 -1.22
N ILE A 16 -8.46 -3.29 -0.92
CA ILE A 16 -8.03 -2.96 0.44
C ILE A 16 -8.16 -1.46 0.68
N ALA A 17 -8.67 -1.08 1.84
CA ALA A 17 -8.73 0.31 2.27
C ALA A 17 -7.46 0.67 3.04
N ILE A 18 -6.70 1.67 2.56
CA ILE A 18 -5.54 2.18 3.30
C ILE A 18 -6.04 3.00 4.50
N PRO A 19 -5.61 2.70 5.75
CA PRO A 19 -6.00 3.45 6.95
C PRO A 19 -5.68 4.95 6.83
N ILE A 20 -6.53 5.81 7.42
CA ILE A 20 -6.45 7.27 7.24
C ILE A 20 -5.14 7.86 7.77
N ASP A 21 -4.64 7.36 8.90
CA ASP A 21 -3.41 7.88 9.50
C ASP A 21 -2.20 7.59 8.62
N PHE A 22 -2.15 6.40 8.03
CA PHE A 22 -1.10 6.04 7.06
C PHE A 22 -1.18 6.85 5.77
N ARG A 23 -2.39 7.15 5.29
CA ARG A 23 -2.55 8.03 4.12
C ARG A 23 -2.00 9.42 4.40
N ARG A 24 -2.23 9.96 5.60
CA ARG A 24 -1.75 11.29 6.00
C ARG A 24 -0.22 11.31 6.11
N GLU A 25 0.35 10.31 6.76
CA GLU A 25 1.79 10.19 6.94
C GLU A 25 2.54 10.07 5.61
N LEU A 26 2.05 9.21 4.71
CA LEU A 26 2.66 9.00 3.39
C LEU A 26 2.18 9.97 2.31
N ASN A 27 1.32 10.93 2.66
CA ASN A 27 0.69 11.88 1.73
C ASN A 27 0.07 11.19 0.49
N ILE A 28 -0.65 10.09 0.74
CA ILE A 28 -1.35 9.32 -0.29
C ILE A 28 -2.69 9.99 -0.56
N LYS A 29 -2.91 10.36 -1.84
CA LYS A 29 -4.11 11.05 -2.30
C LYS A 29 -4.93 10.18 -3.24
N THR A 30 -6.22 10.49 -3.34
CA THR A 30 -7.08 9.87 -4.35
C THR A 30 -6.50 10.12 -5.74
N GLY A 31 -6.36 9.06 -6.55
CA GLY A 31 -5.76 9.11 -7.87
C GLY A 31 -4.27 8.73 -7.91
N ASP A 32 -3.60 8.63 -6.76
CA ASP A 32 -2.22 8.11 -6.70
C ASP A 32 -2.16 6.68 -7.24
N ARG A 33 -1.12 6.41 -8.04
CA ARG A 33 -0.89 5.09 -8.62
C ARG A 33 0.19 4.35 -7.84
N PHE A 34 -0.04 3.05 -7.65
CA PHE A 34 0.89 2.14 -7.00
C PHE A 34 1.23 0.99 -7.95
N ILE A 35 2.49 0.58 -7.94
CA ILE A 35 2.94 -0.66 -8.55
C ILE A 35 2.75 -1.76 -7.52
N ILE A 36 2.13 -2.86 -7.96
CA ILE A 36 1.92 -4.06 -7.16
C ILE A 36 2.99 -5.06 -7.55
N MET A 37 3.80 -5.48 -6.59
CA MET A 37 4.81 -6.51 -6.78
C MET A 37 4.56 -7.69 -5.85
N LYS A 38 4.73 -8.90 -6.37
CA LYS A 38 4.72 -10.11 -5.56
C LYS A 38 6.08 -10.26 -4.86
N ARG A 39 6.08 -10.58 -3.57
CA ARG A 39 7.32 -10.94 -2.87
C ARG A 39 7.85 -12.30 -3.35
N LYS A 40 9.17 -12.45 -3.42
CA LYS A 40 9.83 -13.70 -3.86
C LYS A 40 9.52 -14.90 -2.97
N ASP A 41 9.27 -14.67 -1.69
CA ASP A 41 8.92 -15.68 -0.68
C ASP A 41 7.44 -16.11 -0.73
N ASN A 42 6.64 -15.58 -1.68
CA ASN A 42 5.19 -15.77 -1.75
C ASN A 42 4.43 -15.31 -0.50
N ALA A 43 5.05 -14.57 0.43
CA ALA A 43 4.42 -14.15 1.68
C ALA A 43 3.41 -12.99 1.49
N GLY A 44 3.32 -12.41 0.29
CA GLY A 44 2.34 -11.40 -0.04
C GLY A 44 2.76 -10.44 -1.15
N VAL A 45 2.19 -9.25 -1.10
CA VAL A 45 2.40 -8.18 -2.09
C VAL A 45 3.04 -6.95 -1.45
N VAL A 46 3.78 -6.20 -2.24
CA VAL A 46 4.32 -4.89 -1.91
C VAL A 46 3.67 -3.86 -2.82
N LEU A 47 3.20 -2.76 -2.24
CA LEU A 47 2.69 -1.59 -2.96
C LEU A 47 3.74 -0.48 -2.92
N LEU A 48 4.10 0.04 -4.09
CA LEU A 48 5.12 1.09 -4.23
C LEU A 48 4.55 2.24 -5.04
N LYS A 49 4.55 3.46 -4.49
CA LYS A 49 4.01 4.64 -5.17
C LYS A 49 4.85 4.93 -6.42
N THR A 50 4.21 5.10 -7.58
CA THR A 50 4.89 5.21 -8.88
C THR A 50 5.86 6.39 -8.95
N GLU A 51 5.55 7.48 -8.24
CA GLU A 51 6.37 8.70 -8.20
C GLU A 51 7.76 8.47 -7.58
N LYS A 52 7.95 7.38 -6.83
CA LYS A 52 9.22 7.04 -6.18
C LYS A 52 10.15 6.15 -7.01
N MET A 53 9.76 5.79 -8.24
CA MET A 53 10.57 4.92 -9.12
C MET A 53 11.43 5.69 -10.14
N ASN A 54 11.28 7.02 -10.24
CA ASN A 54 12.07 7.87 -11.13
C ASN A 54 13.11 8.72 -10.36
N SER A 55 13.77 8.15 -9.36
CA SER A 55 14.82 8.82 -8.57
C SER A 55 16.05 7.95 -8.44
#